data_AF-A0A2E7TZ40-F1
#
_entry.id   AF-A0A2E7TZ40-F1
#
_cell.length_a   1.000
_cell.length_b   1.000
_cell.length_c   1.000
_cell.angle_alpha   90.00
_cell.angle_beta   90.00
_cell.angle_gamma   90.00
#
_symmetry.space_group_name_H-M   'P 1'
#
loop_
_entity.id
_entity.type
_entity.pdbx_description
1 polymer ?
#
loop_
_entity_poly.entity_id
_entity_poly.type
_entity_poly.pdbx_seq_one_letter_code
_entity_poly.pdbx_strand_id
1 'polypeptide(L)'
;MHLALYSVLGATLQFGRLNSRSGMAHWTLIAIGIIYGVSDEWHQSFVPGRNPSISDLLADAMGVLMGYAFTYWLLSKRDVGVLGYRKR
;
A
#
# COMPACT_ATOMS: atom_id res chain seq x y z
N MET A 1 7.63 -5.59 -11.78
CA MET A 1 7.49 -4.14 -11.52
C MET A 1 6.30 -3.84 -10.61
N HIS A 2 5.16 -4.52 -10.81
CA HIS A 2 3.99 -4.56 -9.92
C HIS A 2 4.35 -4.54 -8.42
N LEU A 3 5.03 -5.57 -7.91
CA LEU A 3 5.40 -5.66 -6.49
C LEU A 3 6.09 -4.38 -5.95
N ALA A 4 7.06 -3.82 -6.68
CA ALA A 4 7.78 -2.64 -6.23
C ALA A 4 6.90 -1.38 -6.18
N LEU A 5 6.07 -1.16 -7.21
CA LEU A 5 5.14 -0.03 -7.27
C LEU A 5 4.11 -0.11 -6.15
N TYR A 6 3.50 -1.27 -5.98
CA TYR A 6 2.48 -1.49 -4.95
C TYR A 6 3.09 -1.50 -3.54
N SER A 7 4.37 -1.84 -3.38
CA SER A 7 5.11 -1.58 -2.13
C SER A 7 5.29 -0.10 -1.83
N VAL A 8 5.59 0.73 -2.81
CA VAL A 8 5.61 2.19 -2.60
C VAL A 8 4.22 2.71 -2.24
N LEU A 9 3.16 2.21 -2.88
CA LEU A 9 1.77 2.54 -2.54
C LEU A 9 1.43 2.14 -1.09
N GLY A 10 1.74 0.91 -0.69
CA GLY A 10 1.53 0.44 0.68
C GLY A 10 2.28 1.29 1.71
N ALA A 11 3.52 1.68 1.40
CA ALA A 11 4.33 2.54 2.26
C ALA A 11 3.72 3.95 2.42
N THR A 12 3.28 4.57 1.32
CA THR A 12 2.67 5.91 1.35
C THR A 12 1.30 5.90 2.03
N LEU A 13 0.50 4.84 1.90
CA LEU A 13 -0.75 4.67 2.64
C LEU A 13 -0.50 4.60 4.15
N GLN A 14 0.50 3.84 4.59
CA GLN A 14 0.87 3.78 6.01
C GLN A 14 1.41 5.13 6.50
N PHE A 15 2.25 5.81 5.71
CA PHE A 15 2.74 7.14 6.05
C PHE A 15 1.61 8.19 6.11
N GLY A 16 0.65 8.15 5.18
CA GLY A 16 -0.51 9.03 5.15
C GLY A 16 -1.45 8.80 6.33
N ARG A 17 -1.68 7.53 6.70
CA ARG A 17 -2.41 7.17 7.93
C ARG A 17 -1.78 7.83 9.14
N LEU A 18 -0.46 7.77 9.19
CA LEU A 18 0.29 8.30 10.29
C LEU A 18 0.11 9.84 10.36
N ASN A 19 0.22 10.55 9.26
CA ASN A 19 0.09 12.02 9.23
C ASN A 19 -1.38 12.52 9.32
N SER A 20 -2.36 11.63 9.20
CA SER A 20 -3.77 11.99 9.25
C SER A 20 -4.32 11.97 10.68
N ARG A 21 -5.28 12.85 10.97
CA ARG A 21 -6.10 12.77 12.20
C ARG A 21 -7.16 11.66 12.12
N SER A 22 -7.30 11.02 10.97
CA SER A 22 -8.23 9.91 10.71
C SER A 22 -7.87 8.70 11.56
N GLY A 23 -8.85 8.17 12.30
CA GLY A 23 -8.74 6.90 13.03
C GLY A 23 -8.91 5.66 12.14
N MET A 24 -8.74 5.79 10.82
CA MET A 24 -8.94 4.69 9.87
C MET A 24 -8.16 3.44 10.28
N ALA A 25 -8.85 2.29 10.23
CA ALA A 25 -8.25 1.00 10.52
C ALA A 25 -7.17 0.67 9.47
N HIS A 26 -6.13 -0.05 9.90
CA HIS A 26 -5.05 -0.48 8.99
C HIS A 26 -5.60 -1.31 7.82
N TRP A 27 -6.55 -2.21 8.11
CA TRP A 27 -7.19 -3.06 7.11
C TRP A 27 -7.95 -2.27 6.04
N THR A 28 -8.55 -1.13 6.38
CA THR A 28 -9.23 -0.28 5.40
C THR A 28 -8.25 0.24 4.34
N LEU A 29 -7.06 0.67 4.76
CA LEU A 29 -6.05 1.20 3.84
C LEU A 29 -5.42 0.10 2.98
N ILE A 30 -5.16 -1.06 3.59
CA ILE A 30 -4.67 -2.23 2.85
C ILE A 30 -5.71 -2.66 1.80
N ALA A 31 -6.99 -2.71 2.16
CA ALA A 31 -8.07 -3.03 1.23
C ALA A 31 -8.15 -2.01 0.08
N ILE A 32 -8.02 -0.71 0.36
CA ILE A 32 -7.95 0.34 -0.68
C ILE A 32 -6.80 0.09 -1.65
N GLY A 33 -5.59 -0.24 -1.14
CA GLY A 33 -4.44 -0.53 -1.99
C GLY A 33 -4.64 -1.77 -2.87
N ILE A 34 -5.25 -2.83 -2.34
CA ILE A 34 -5.56 -4.05 -3.10
C ILE A 34 -6.62 -3.78 -4.16
N ILE A 35 -7.70 -3.08 -3.82
CA ILE A 35 -8.76 -2.69 -4.77
C ILE A 35 -8.19 -1.84 -5.90
N TYR A 36 -7.23 -0.95 -5.58
CA TYR A 36 -6.52 -0.18 -6.58
C TYR A 36 -5.74 -1.09 -7.56
N GLY A 37 -5.04 -2.11 -7.07
CA GLY A 37 -4.35 -3.10 -7.90
C GLY A 37 -5.28 -3.90 -8.82
N VAL A 38 -6.41 -4.36 -8.27
CA VAL A 38 -7.44 -5.02 -9.08
C VAL A 38 -7.98 -4.08 -10.16
N SER A 39 -8.18 -2.81 -9.84
CA SER A 39 -8.67 -1.82 -10.81
C SER A 39 -7.65 -1.55 -11.91
N ASP A 40 -6.35 -1.57 -11.60
CA ASP A 40 -5.26 -1.39 -12.57
C ASP A 40 -5.18 -2.57 -13.54
N GLU A 41 -5.20 -3.81 -13.04
CA GLU A 41 -5.24 -5.01 -13.89
C GLU A 41 -6.52 -5.09 -14.74
N TRP A 42 -7.66 -4.65 -14.20
CA TRP A 42 -8.87 -4.47 -15.00
C TRP A 42 -8.67 -3.40 -16.09
N HIS A 43 -8.12 -2.23 -15.77
CA HIS A 43 -7.83 -1.21 -16.78
C HIS A 43 -6.89 -1.72 -17.87
N GLN A 44 -5.90 -2.52 -17.50
CA GLN A 44 -4.93 -3.11 -18.41
C GLN A 44 -5.57 -4.17 -19.33
N SER A 45 -6.65 -4.82 -18.92
CA SER A 45 -7.42 -5.74 -19.78
C SER A 45 -8.05 -5.05 -21.00
N PHE A 46 -8.24 -3.73 -20.96
CA PHE A 46 -8.73 -2.95 -22.10
C PHE A 46 -7.60 -2.57 -23.09
N VAL A 47 -6.33 -2.83 -22.73
CA VAL A 47 -5.19 -2.55 -23.60
C VAL A 47 -4.98 -3.75 -24.55
N PRO A 48 -5.13 -3.58 -25.86
CA PRO A 48 -4.98 -4.67 -26.82
C PRO A 48 -3.59 -5.29 -26.71
N GLY A 49 -3.52 -6.62 -26.61
CA GLY A 49 -2.27 -7.37 -26.54
C GLY A 49 -1.69 -7.55 -25.13
N ARG A 50 -2.35 -7.06 -24.08
CA ARG A 50 -2.01 -7.41 -22.69
C ARG A 50 -3.02 -8.40 -22.13
N ASN A 51 -2.54 -9.47 -21.51
CA ASN A 51 -3.39 -10.42 -20.79
C ASN A 51 -3.27 -10.14 -19.29
N PRO A 52 -4.37 -9.80 -18.60
CA PRO A 52 -4.35 -9.68 -17.15
C PRO A 52 -3.99 -11.05 -16.54
N SER A 53 -3.07 -11.05 -15.58
CA SER A 53 -2.58 -12.27 -14.96
C SER A 53 -2.90 -12.29 -13.47
N ILE A 54 -3.37 -13.45 -12.99
CA ILE A 54 -3.56 -13.69 -11.56
C ILE A 54 -2.24 -13.50 -10.79
N SER A 55 -1.09 -13.77 -11.42
CA SER A 55 0.22 -13.53 -10.82
C SER A 55 0.49 -12.05 -10.54
N ASP A 56 0.00 -11.15 -11.39
CA ASP A 56 0.18 -9.71 -11.20
C ASP A 56 -0.74 -9.20 -10.08
N LEU A 57 -1.99 -9.66 -10.03
CA LEU A 57 -2.90 -9.40 -8.91
C LEU A 57 -2.30 -9.82 -7.55
N LEU A 58 -1.67 -11.00 -7.50
CA LEU A 58 -0.99 -11.48 -6.30
C LEU A 58 0.24 -10.63 -5.97
N ALA A 59 1.02 -10.24 -6.99
CA ALA A 59 2.18 -9.37 -6.80
C ALA A 59 1.79 -7.98 -6.29
N ASP A 60 0.66 -7.43 -6.74
CA ASP A 60 0.11 -6.15 -6.27
C ASP A 60 -0.29 -6.24 -4.81
N ALA A 61 -1.06 -7.28 -4.44
CA ALA A 61 -1.49 -7.50 -3.06
C ALA A 61 -0.30 -7.71 -2.11
N MET A 62 0.68 -8.53 -2.52
CA MET A 62 1.92 -8.72 -1.77
C MET A 62 2.73 -7.42 -1.67
N GLY A 63 2.79 -6.65 -2.76
CA GLY A 63 3.44 -5.36 -2.81
C GLY A 63 2.87 -4.42 -1.74
N VAL A 64 1.55 -4.21 -1.74
CA VAL A 64 0.85 -3.36 -0.76
C VAL A 64 1.15 -3.81 0.67
N LEU A 65 1.01 -5.10 0.95
CA LEU A 65 1.24 -5.66 2.29
C LEU A 65 2.69 -5.44 2.76
N MET A 66 3.67 -5.74 1.91
CA MET A 66 5.09 -5.60 2.24
C MET A 66 5.45 -4.14 2.51
N GLY A 67 5.03 -3.22 1.63
CA GLY A 67 5.30 -1.79 1.79
C GLY A 67 4.67 -1.19 3.04
N TYR A 68 3.41 -1.57 3.31
CA TYR A 68 2.67 -1.12 4.47
C TYR A 68 3.28 -1.65 5.78
N ALA A 69 3.55 -2.96 5.86
CA ALA A 69 4.13 -3.60 7.02
C ALA A 69 5.55 -3.11 7.30
N PHE A 70 6.37 -2.97 6.26
CA PHE A 70 7.73 -2.44 6.38
C PHE A 70 7.73 -1.02 6.96
N THR A 71 6.87 -0.14 6.44
CA THR A 71 6.78 1.25 6.92
C THR A 71 6.22 1.32 8.34
N TYR A 72 5.23 0.48 8.67
CA TYR A 72 4.73 0.36 10.04
C TYR A 72 5.83 -0.09 11.01
N TRP A 73 6.58 -1.12 10.66
CA TRP A 73 7.69 -1.63 11.46
C TRP A 73 8.83 -0.59 11.60
N LEU A 74 9.24 0.03 10.49
CA LEU A 74 10.32 1.01 10.48
C LEU A 74 9.99 2.24 11.33
N LEU A 75 8.76 2.74 11.24
CA LEU A 75 8.33 3.93 11.96
C LEU A 75 7.93 3.62 13.41
N SER A 76 7.46 2.41 13.72
CA SER A 76 7.20 2.01 15.11
C SER A 76 8.48 1.92 15.96
N LYS A 77 9.63 1.63 15.31
CA LYS A 77 10.96 1.53 15.96
C LYS A 77 11.73 2.84 16.06
N ARG A 78 11.37 3.86 15.29
CA ARG A 78 11.99 5.18 15.43
C ARG A 78 11.30 5.91 16.59
N ASP A 79 12.06 6.60 17.44
CA ASP A 79 11.50 7.55 18.40
C ASP A 79 10.92 8.73 17.62
N VAL A 80 9.68 8.56 17.17
CA VAL A 80 8.98 9.47 16.26
C VAL A 80 8.66 10.83 16.90
N GLY A 81 9.02 11.03 18.17
CA GLY A 81 8.93 12.31 18.87
C GLY A 81 9.76 13.42 18.21
N VAL A 82 10.90 13.09 17.58
CA VAL A 82 11.75 14.07 16.88
C VAL A 82 11.14 14.55 15.55
N LEU A 83 10.21 13.79 14.98
CA LEU A 83 9.51 14.12 13.73
C LEU A 83 8.18 14.87 13.96
N GLY A 84 7.91 15.34 15.19
CA GLY A 84 6.66 16.03 15.54
C GLY A 84 5.43 15.10 15.52
N TYR A 85 5.65 13.80 15.61
CA TYR A 85 4.65 12.78 15.34
C TYR A 85 3.92 12.36 16.62
N ARG A 86 2.58 12.50 16.64
CA ARG A 86 1.76 12.19 17.82
C ARG A 86 1.38 10.70 17.81
N LYS A 87 2.12 9.87 18.57
CA LYS A 87 1.63 8.53 18.98
C LYS A 87 0.30 8.74 19.72
N ARG A 88 -0.80 8.22 19.17
CA ARG A 88 -2.06 8.08 19.92
C ARG A 88 -1.94 6.93 20.90
#